data_AF-A0A7S2E7R5-F1
#
_entry.id   AF-A0A7S2E7R5-F1
#
_cell.length_a   1.000
_cell.length_b   1.000
_cell.length_c   1.000
_cell.angle_alpha   90.00
_cell.angle_beta   90.00
_cell.angle_gamma   90.00
#
_symmetry.space_group_name_H-M   'P 1'
#
loop_
_entity.id
_entity.type
_entity.pdbx_description
1 polymer ?
#
loop_
_entity_poly.entity_id
_entity_poly.type
_entity_poly.pdbx_seq_one_letter_code
_entity_poly.pdbx_strand_id
1 'polypeptide(L)'
;EHRRQRESNPLTQLQNVMKLSDPHRLILLTSLILFSLSTIFTSGSFKLDEGDVGKLNPQYRPCIKVREAAKTCLDKTTSSDSSDGSTTIKRSCQEQMSTATKCVTAVKKAYQIINLSGCTKLIQDVALCQAEWCSSYGSSKESCSKHCDVKKADLRVCETKHVGHHVKKAGLDFDSSMLFE
;
A
#
# COMPACT_ATOMS: atom_id res chain seq x y z
N GLU A 1 48.66 47.72 -2.22
CA GLU A 1 49.66 47.28 -3.20
C GLU A 1 49.34 45.86 -3.64
N HIS A 2 49.09 45.69 -4.93
CA HIS A 2 48.57 44.47 -5.56
C HIS A 2 49.59 43.31 -5.55
N ARG A 3 49.13 42.06 -5.39
CA ARG A 3 49.51 40.95 -6.31
C ARG A 3 48.72 39.65 -6.10
N ARG A 4 47.80 39.45 -7.06
CA ARG A 4 47.53 38.22 -7.85
C ARG A 4 47.11 36.95 -7.10
N GLN A 5 45.79 36.80 -7.04
CA GLN A 5 45.10 35.54 -7.26
C GLN A 5 45.60 34.89 -8.57
N ARG A 6 45.98 33.62 -8.51
CA ARG A 6 46.22 32.77 -9.68
C ARG A 6 45.01 31.87 -9.80
N GLU A 7 44.01 32.32 -10.56
CA GLU A 7 42.92 31.48 -11.03
C GLU A 7 43.52 30.43 -11.98
N SER A 8 43.64 29.20 -11.52
CA SER A 8 43.90 28.07 -12.39
C SER A 8 42.58 27.66 -13.06
N ASN A 9 42.41 28.06 -14.32
CA ASN A 9 41.30 27.69 -15.19
C ASN A 9 41.03 26.16 -15.16
N PRO A 10 39.80 25.69 -14.88
CA PRO A 10 39.44 24.28 -14.92
C PRO A 10 39.42 23.69 -16.35
N LEU A 11 39.48 24.53 -17.40
CA LEU A 11 39.55 24.07 -18.80
C LEU A 11 40.89 23.42 -19.16
N THR A 12 41.98 23.74 -18.47
CA THR A 12 43.32 23.18 -18.76
C THR A 12 43.56 21.80 -18.14
N GLN A 13 42.74 21.37 -17.16
CA GLN A 13 42.82 20.03 -16.57
C GLN A 13 42.12 18.97 -17.45
N LEU A 14 41.12 19.37 -18.24
CA LEU A 14 40.40 18.46 -19.15
C LEU A 14 41.20 18.09 -20.41
N GLN A 15 42.15 18.92 -20.84
CA GLN A 15 42.96 18.63 -22.03
C GLN A 15 44.07 17.60 -21.82
N ASN A 16 44.45 17.31 -20.57
CA ASN A 16 45.45 16.27 -20.28
C ASN A 16 44.86 14.85 -20.16
N VAL A 17 43.54 14.71 -20.20
CA VAL A 17 42.86 13.39 -20.18
C VAL A 17 42.74 12.79 -21.59
N MET A 18 42.97 13.57 -22.66
CA MET A 18 42.81 13.13 -24.05
C MET A 18 44.14 12.98 -24.82
N LYS A 19 45.11 12.28 -24.22
CA LYS A 19 46.10 11.52 -24.99
C LYS A 19 45.89 10.02 -24.76
N LEU A 20 44.67 9.57 -25.03
CA LEU A 20 44.34 8.15 -25.11
C LEU A 20 44.69 7.64 -26.53
N SER A 21 45.98 7.65 -26.86
CA SER A 21 46.52 7.17 -28.15
C SER A 21 46.79 5.66 -28.15
N ASP A 22 46.41 4.96 -27.09
CA ASP A 22 46.75 3.55 -26.91
C ASP A 22 45.47 2.70 -26.96
N PRO A 23 45.23 1.96 -28.06
CA PRO A 23 43.99 1.22 -28.27
C PRO A 23 43.75 0.18 -27.16
N HIS A 24 44.81 -0.34 -26.54
CA HIS A 24 44.70 -1.29 -25.44
C HIS A 24 44.09 -0.69 -24.17
N ARG A 25 44.37 0.59 -23.89
CA ARG A 25 43.81 1.28 -22.72
C ARG A 25 42.35 1.64 -22.92
N LEU A 26 41.96 1.95 -24.17
CA LEU A 26 40.57 2.20 -24.53
C LEU A 26 39.73 0.92 -24.36
N ILE A 27 40.24 -0.24 -24.82
CA ILE A 27 39.57 -1.54 -24.68
C ILE A 27 39.40 -1.94 -23.20
N LEU A 28 40.40 -1.67 -22.37
CA LEU A 28 40.34 -1.94 -20.93
C LEU A 28 39.32 -1.06 -20.20
N LEU A 29 39.21 0.21 -20.59
CA LEU A 29 38.22 1.12 -20.02
C LEU A 29 36.80 0.74 -20.46
N THR A 30 36.59 0.40 -21.73
CA THR A 30 35.28 -0.04 -22.21
C THR A 30 34.86 -1.37 -21.59
N SER A 31 35.78 -2.31 -21.36
CA SER A 31 35.46 -3.57 -20.68
C SER A 31 35.12 -3.37 -19.20
N LEU A 32 35.81 -2.49 -18.49
CA LEU A 32 35.49 -2.12 -17.10
C LEU A 32 34.11 -1.44 -16.97
N ILE A 33 33.77 -0.55 -17.91
CA ILE A 33 32.45 0.10 -17.95
C ILE A 33 31.35 -0.91 -18.27
N LEU A 34 31.59 -1.82 -19.23
CA LEU A 34 30.63 -2.88 -19.56
C LEU A 34 30.43 -3.85 -18.39
N PHE A 35 31.51 -4.23 -17.68
CA PHE A 35 31.44 -5.14 -16.54
C PHE A 35 30.69 -4.52 -15.36
N SER A 36 30.91 -3.23 -15.09
CA SER A 36 30.20 -2.49 -14.05
C SER A 36 28.72 -2.25 -14.40
N LEU A 37 28.38 -2.03 -15.67
CA LEU A 37 26.99 -1.99 -16.14
C LEU A 37 26.28 -3.34 -16.01
N SER A 38 26.97 -4.47 -16.22
CA SER A 38 26.39 -5.80 -16.01
C SER A 38 26.13 -6.12 -14.53
N THR A 39 26.91 -5.56 -13.58
CA THR A 39 26.62 -5.72 -12.14
C THR A 39 25.41 -4.93 -11.65
N ILE A 40 25.05 -3.82 -12.32
CA ILE A 40 23.84 -3.04 -11.97
C ILE A 40 22.57 -3.84 -12.30
N PHE A 41 22.61 -4.72 -13.31
CA PHE A 41 21.48 -5.59 -13.69
C PHE A 41 21.46 -6.97 -13.03
N THR A 42 22.46 -7.33 -12.21
CA THR A 42 22.47 -8.57 -11.41
C THR A 42 21.99 -8.38 -9.98
N SER A 43 21.34 -7.25 -9.67
CA SER A 43 20.41 -7.19 -8.54
C SER A 43 19.18 -7.98 -8.96
N GLY A 44 19.07 -9.23 -8.50
CA GLY A 44 17.96 -10.13 -8.81
C GLY A 44 16.63 -9.40 -8.74
N SER A 45 16.12 -9.01 -9.91
CA SER A 45 14.77 -8.50 -10.04
C SER A 45 13.87 -9.69 -9.81
N PHE A 46 13.51 -9.91 -8.54
CA PHE A 46 12.42 -10.79 -8.17
C PHE A 46 11.17 -10.18 -8.81
N LYS A 47 10.89 -10.58 -10.05
CA LYS A 47 9.63 -10.33 -10.72
C LYS A 47 8.62 -11.20 -9.99
N LEU A 48 8.06 -10.66 -8.91
CA LEU A 48 6.73 -11.07 -8.49
C LEU A 48 5.83 -10.80 -9.70
N ASP A 49 5.30 -11.87 -10.28
CA ASP A 49 4.26 -11.75 -11.30
C ASP A 49 3.18 -10.80 -10.77
N GLU A 50 2.68 -9.91 -11.62
CA GLU A 50 1.70 -8.88 -11.24
C GLU A 50 0.40 -9.49 -10.67
N GLY A 51 0.20 -10.80 -10.87
CA GLY A 51 -0.85 -11.61 -10.26
C GLY A 51 -0.57 -12.12 -8.83
N ASP A 52 0.69 -12.14 -8.38
CA ASP A 52 1.12 -12.59 -7.05
C ASP A 52 1.32 -11.45 -6.05
N VAL A 53 1.20 -10.19 -6.49
CA VAL A 53 1.10 -9.05 -5.58
C VAL A 53 -0.27 -9.11 -4.91
N GLY A 54 -0.33 -9.75 -3.75
CA GLY A 54 -1.55 -10.07 -3.01
C GLY A 54 -2.49 -8.86 -2.85
N LYS A 55 -3.53 -8.78 -3.67
CA LYS A 55 -4.52 -7.71 -3.55
C LYS A 55 -5.32 -7.90 -2.28
N LEU A 56 -5.34 -6.88 -1.42
CA LEU A 56 -6.16 -6.90 -0.22
C LEU A 56 -7.64 -6.76 -0.60
N ASN A 57 -8.45 -7.68 -0.09
CA ASN A 57 -9.90 -7.63 -0.22
C ASN A 57 -10.48 -6.67 0.83
N PRO A 58 -11.50 -5.86 0.46
CA PRO A 58 -12.10 -4.93 1.41
C PRO A 58 -12.73 -5.63 2.60
N GLN A 59 -12.30 -5.26 3.81
CA GLN A 59 -12.91 -5.71 5.06
C GLN A 59 -14.02 -4.73 5.48
N TYR A 60 -15.28 -5.18 5.37
CA TYR A 60 -16.46 -4.36 5.68
C TYR A 60 -16.87 -4.40 7.16
N ARG A 61 -16.04 -4.96 8.05
CA ARG A 61 -16.34 -5.03 9.49
C ARG A 61 -16.71 -3.67 10.12
N PRO A 62 -16.05 -2.54 9.79
CA PRO A 62 -16.44 -1.22 10.30
C PRO A 62 -17.89 -0.82 9.96
N CYS A 63 -18.51 -1.47 8.96
CA CYS A 63 -19.86 -1.18 8.52
C CYS A 63 -20.92 -2.14 9.09
N ILE A 64 -20.55 -3.17 9.87
CA ILE A 64 -21.49 -4.17 10.37
C ILE A 64 -22.59 -3.52 11.22
N LYS A 65 -22.21 -2.74 12.23
CA LYS A 65 -23.16 -2.09 13.15
C LYS A 65 -24.17 -1.21 12.41
N VAL A 66 -23.70 -0.43 11.44
CA VAL A 66 -24.56 0.48 10.64
C VAL A 66 -25.49 -0.31 9.72
N ARG A 67 -25.02 -1.44 9.16
CA ARG A 67 -25.84 -2.33 8.33
C ARG A 67 -26.91 -3.06 9.14
N GLU A 68 -26.58 -3.51 10.34
CA GLU A 68 -27.52 -4.18 11.24
C GLU A 68 -28.61 -3.22 11.72
N ALA A 69 -28.24 -1.98 12.06
CA ALA A 69 -29.21 -0.93 12.39
C ALA A 69 -30.18 -0.67 11.24
N ALA A 70 -29.64 -0.48 10.02
CA ALA A 70 -30.46 -0.25 8.83
C ALA A 70 -31.39 -1.43 8.51
N LYS A 71 -30.91 -2.67 8.65
CA LYS A 71 -31.72 -3.89 8.47
C LYS A 71 -32.84 -3.98 9.51
N THR A 72 -32.52 -3.76 10.78
CA THR A 72 -33.49 -3.78 11.88
C THR A 72 -34.58 -2.72 11.69
N CYS A 73 -34.21 -1.55 11.16
CA CYS A 73 -35.16 -0.49 10.82
C CYS A 73 -36.11 -0.94 9.71
N LEU A 74 -35.58 -1.58 8.67
CA LEU A 74 -36.36 -2.14 7.57
C LEU A 74 -37.36 -3.19 8.07
N ASP A 75 -36.90 -4.16 8.85
CA ASP A 75 -37.73 -5.26 9.37
C ASP A 75 -38.90 -4.74 10.22
N LYS A 76 -38.67 -3.67 11.00
CA LYS A 76 -39.73 -2.98 11.78
C LYS A 76 -40.74 -2.26 10.90
N THR A 77 -40.31 -1.66 9.79
CA THR A 77 -41.22 -1.00 8.84
C THR A 77 -42.08 -1.98 8.05
N THR A 78 -41.57 -3.17 7.72
CA THR A 78 -42.32 -4.20 6.99
C THR A 78 -43.32 -4.95 7.87
N SER A 79 -43.05 -5.02 9.18
CA SER A 79 -43.91 -5.71 10.16
C SER A 79 -45.02 -4.81 10.73
N SER A 80 -44.99 -3.51 10.44
CA SER A 80 -45.95 -2.52 10.93
C SER A 80 -46.86 -2.07 9.79
N ASP A 81 -47.93 -2.83 9.52
CA ASP A 81 -48.99 -2.52 8.54
C ASP A 81 -49.94 -1.39 9.00
N SER A 82 -49.55 -0.59 9.99
CA SER A 82 -50.45 0.38 10.64
C SER A 82 -50.26 1.80 10.10
N SER A 83 -51.32 2.26 9.45
CA SER A 83 -51.65 3.63 9.08
C SER A 83 -51.24 4.69 10.14
N ASP A 84 -50.85 5.87 9.68
CA ASP A 84 -50.65 7.15 10.41
C ASP A 84 -49.33 7.52 11.12
N GLY A 85 -48.31 6.64 11.21
CA GLY A 85 -46.95 7.02 11.69
C GLY A 85 -45.85 7.03 10.61
N SER A 86 -46.22 6.73 9.37
CA SER A 86 -45.36 6.00 8.41
C SER A 86 -44.24 6.82 7.74
N THR A 87 -44.40 8.13 7.54
CA THR A 87 -43.47 8.93 6.71
C THR A 87 -42.16 9.26 7.42
N THR A 88 -42.20 9.54 8.74
CA THR A 88 -41.00 9.88 9.52
C THR A 88 -40.13 8.64 9.78
N ILE A 89 -40.74 7.48 10.06
CA ILE A 89 -40.02 6.22 10.28
C ILE A 89 -39.37 5.74 8.98
N LYS A 90 -40.09 5.81 7.85
CA LYS A 90 -39.53 5.48 6.52
C LYS A 90 -38.35 6.39 6.17
N ARG A 91 -38.44 7.70 6.43
CA ARG A 91 -37.34 8.64 6.20
C ARG A 91 -36.10 8.32 7.05
N SER A 92 -36.30 7.98 8.33
CA SER A 92 -35.22 7.57 9.24
C SER A 92 -34.55 6.26 8.80
N CYS A 93 -35.31 5.25 8.39
CA CYS A 93 -34.73 4.00 7.87
C CYS A 93 -33.97 4.22 6.55
N GLN A 94 -34.47 5.09 5.67
CA GLN A 94 -33.79 5.44 4.44
C GLN A 94 -32.46 6.16 4.70
N GLU A 95 -32.39 7.00 5.74
CA GLU A 95 -31.16 7.63 6.17
C GLU A 95 -30.14 6.61 6.73
N GLN A 96 -30.59 5.63 7.50
CA GLN A 96 -29.72 4.54 7.97
C GLN A 96 -29.19 3.68 6.81
N MET A 97 -30.03 3.35 5.83
CA MET A 97 -29.60 2.66 4.61
C MET A 97 -28.57 3.50 3.83
N SER A 98 -28.82 4.80 3.67
CA SER A 98 -27.86 5.73 3.04
C SER A 98 -26.51 5.72 3.76
N THR A 99 -26.54 5.74 5.09
CA THR A 99 -25.36 5.72 5.96
C THR A 99 -24.58 4.40 5.80
N ALA A 100 -25.28 3.26 5.76
CA ALA A 100 -24.69 1.96 5.50
C ALA A 100 -24.01 1.89 4.11
N THR A 101 -24.68 2.40 3.07
CA THR A 101 -24.12 2.46 1.71
C THR A 101 -22.89 3.37 1.63
N LYS A 102 -22.93 4.53 2.32
CA LYS A 102 -21.77 5.44 2.43
C LYS A 102 -20.59 4.73 3.09
N CYS A 103 -20.82 3.98 4.16
CA CYS A 103 -19.76 3.21 4.83
C CYS A 103 -19.10 2.21 3.88
N VAL A 104 -19.90 1.37 3.21
CA VAL A 104 -19.40 0.36 2.25
C VAL A 104 -18.60 1.02 1.14
N THR A 105 -19.10 2.15 0.62
CA THR A 105 -18.42 2.90 -0.44
C THR A 105 -17.10 3.49 0.05
N ALA A 106 -17.05 4.02 1.27
CA ALA A 106 -15.85 4.56 1.88
C ALA A 106 -14.77 3.48 2.07
N VAL A 107 -15.16 2.32 2.62
CA VAL A 107 -14.27 1.16 2.79
C VAL A 107 -13.76 0.69 1.43
N LYS A 108 -14.63 0.53 0.42
CA LYS A 108 -14.21 0.11 -0.92
C LYS A 108 -13.19 1.09 -1.52
N LYS A 109 -13.41 2.39 -1.40
CA LYS A 109 -12.47 3.43 -1.85
C LYS A 109 -11.14 3.36 -1.10
N ALA A 110 -11.17 3.13 0.21
CA ALA A 110 -9.95 2.96 1.00
C ALA A 110 -9.11 1.79 0.48
N TYR A 111 -9.72 0.63 0.27
CA TYR A 111 -9.02 -0.56 -0.24
C TYR A 111 -8.54 -0.42 -1.69
N GLN A 112 -9.21 0.36 -2.52
CA GLN A 112 -8.68 0.73 -3.83
C GLN A 112 -7.38 1.52 -3.70
N ILE A 113 -7.34 2.52 -2.81
CA ILE A 113 -6.13 3.32 -2.59
C ILE A 113 -5.02 2.49 -1.95
N ILE A 114 -5.33 1.71 -0.92
CA ILE A 114 -4.39 0.80 -0.23
C ILE A 114 -3.66 -0.09 -1.23
N ASN A 115 -4.40 -0.71 -2.17
CA ASN A 115 -3.82 -1.61 -3.16
C ASN A 115 -3.01 -0.88 -4.25
N LEU A 116 -3.45 0.32 -4.68
CA LEU A 116 -2.81 1.03 -5.78
C LEU A 116 -1.56 1.82 -5.37
N SER A 117 -1.57 2.43 -4.19
CA SER A 117 -0.48 3.32 -3.76
C SER A 117 -0.33 3.49 -2.25
N GLY A 118 -1.38 3.21 -1.49
CA GLY A 118 -1.46 3.53 -0.06
C GLY A 118 -0.60 2.63 0.82
N CYS A 119 -0.53 1.33 0.51
CA CYS A 119 0.21 0.33 1.29
C CYS A 119 0.91 -0.72 0.40
N THR A 120 1.05 -0.50 -0.91
CA THR A 120 1.54 -1.50 -1.88
C THR A 120 2.87 -2.14 -1.47
N LYS A 121 3.82 -1.36 -0.95
CA LYS A 121 5.09 -1.89 -0.45
C LYS A 121 4.91 -2.84 0.74
N LEU A 122 4.05 -2.51 1.69
CA LEU A 122 3.79 -3.35 2.86
C LEU A 122 3.06 -4.64 2.48
N ILE A 123 2.16 -4.55 1.49
CA ILE A 123 1.49 -5.71 0.89
C ILE A 123 2.54 -6.65 0.27
N GLN A 124 3.48 -6.10 -0.51
CA GLN A 124 4.58 -6.86 -1.11
C GLN A 124 5.50 -7.47 -0.06
N ASP A 125 5.88 -6.71 0.99
CA ASP A 125 6.71 -7.21 2.09
C ASP A 125 6.04 -8.42 2.79
N VAL A 126 4.72 -8.37 3.02
CA VAL A 126 3.96 -9.48 3.61
C VAL A 126 3.91 -10.67 2.65
N ALA A 127 3.64 -10.45 1.36
CA ALA A 127 3.58 -11.52 0.36
C ALA A 127 4.94 -12.22 0.21
N LEU A 128 6.03 -11.46 0.13
CA LEU A 128 7.40 -11.97 0.09
C LEU A 128 7.71 -12.79 1.34
N CYS A 129 7.41 -12.25 2.52
CA CYS A 129 7.64 -12.98 3.76
C CYS A 129 6.86 -14.30 3.79
N GLN A 130 5.60 -14.30 3.34
CA GLN A 130 4.80 -15.53 3.27
C GLN A 130 5.38 -16.55 2.30
N ALA A 131 5.81 -16.10 1.11
CA ALA A 131 6.43 -16.98 0.12
C ALA A 131 7.73 -17.62 0.63
N GLU A 132 8.57 -16.84 1.33
CA GLU A 132 9.85 -17.31 1.87
C GLU A 132 9.69 -18.22 3.11
N TRP A 133 8.84 -17.82 4.05
CA TRP A 133 8.82 -18.39 5.41
C TRP A 133 7.60 -19.25 5.72
N CYS A 134 6.55 -19.20 4.90
CA CYS A 134 5.29 -19.90 5.17
C CYS A 134 4.94 -20.95 4.10
N SER A 135 5.51 -20.86 2.90
CA SER A 135 5.23 -21.77 1.77
C SER A 135 6.26 -22.90 1.63
N SER A 136 7.31 -22.94 2.45
CA SER A 136 8.38 -23.95 2.34
C SER A 136 7.99 -25.27 3.02
N TYR A 137 8.25 -26.40 2.37
CA TYR A 137 7.96 -27.75 2.90
C TYR A 137 8.84 -28.00 4.14
N GLY A 138 8.29 -27.71 5.33
CA GLY A 138 9.00 -27.82 6.62
C GLY A 138 8.98 -26.55 7.47
N SER A 139 8.47 -25.41 6.97
CA SER A 139 8.29 -24.23 7.81
C SER A 139 7.19 -24.46 8.84
N SER A 140 7.53 -24.45 10.14
CA SER A 140 6.53 -24.46 11.20
C SER A 140 5.72 -23.16 11.17
N LYS A 141 4.44 -23.23 11.56
CA LYS A 141 3.59 -22.03 11.73
C LYS A 141 4.26 -20.99 12.63
N GLU A 142 5.00 -21.43 13.65
CA GLU A 142 5.78 -20.56 14.53
C GLU A 142 6.91 -19.83 13.80
N SER A 143 7.64 -20.50 12.91
CA SER A 143 8.70 -19.86 12.12
C SER A 143 8.11 -18.80 11.18
N CYS A 144 7.03 -19.14 10.49
CA CYS A 144 6.27 -18.19 9.66
C CYS A 144 5.77 -16.98 10.47
N SER A 145 5.16 -17.19 11.65
CA SER A 145 4.67 -16.11 12.52
C SER A 145 5.82 -15.22 12.98
N LYS A 146 6.90 -15.82 13.49
CA LYS A 146 8.07 -15.10 14.02
C LYS A 146 8.68 -14.14 13.00
N HIS A 147 8.71 -14.52 11.73
CA HIS A 147 9.29 -13.70 10.67
C HIS A 147 8.29 -12.72 10.04
N CYS A 148 7.01 -13.09 9.92
CA CYS A 148 6.05 -12.29 9.16
C CYS A 148 5.10 -11.42 10.00
N ASP A 149 5.02 -11.61 11.31
CA ASP A 149 4.05 -10.86 12.13
C ASP A 149 4.35 -9.37 12.24
N VAL A 150 5.63 -8.98 12.23
CA VAL A 150 6.02 -7.56 12.19
C VAL A 150 5.52 -6.92 10.89
N LYS A 151 5.74 -7.58 9.74
CA LYS A 151 5.26 -7.10 8.44
C LYS A 151 3.74 -7.01 8.36
N LYS A 152 3.04 -8.00 8.91
CA LYS A 152 1.58 -7.98 9.04
C LYS A 152 1.13 -6.83 9.93
N ALA A 153 1.79 -6.58 11.06
CA ALA A 153 1.44 -5.48 11.96
C ALA A 153 1.60 -4.12 11.27
N ASP A 154 2.69 -3.90 10.54
CA ASP A 154 2.90 -2.67 9.76
C ASP A 154 1.80 -2.47 8.71
N LEU A 155 1.43 -3.55 8.00
CA LEU A 155 0.34 -3.52 7.03
C LEU A 155 -1.01 -3.16 7.70
N ARG A 156 -1.30 -3.74 8.88
CA ARG A 156 -2.52 -3.43 9.64
C ARG A 156 -2.60 -1.97 10.06
N VAL A 157 -1.47 -1.37 10.49
CA VAL A 157 -1.40 0.05 10.81
C VAL A 157 -1.72 0.90 9.57
N CYS A 158 -1.16 0.53 8.42
CA CYS A 158 -1.43 1.20 7.16
C CYS A 158 -2.91 1.10 6.74
N GLU A 159 -3.48 -0.10 6.78
CA GLU A 159 -4.92 -0.33 6.52
C GLU A 159 -5.80 0.51 7.44
N THR A 160 -5.52 0.51 8.74
CA THR A 160 -6.27 1.29 9.75
C THR A 160 -6.28 2.77 9.42
N LYS A 161 -5.12 3.31 9.07
CA LYS A 161 -4.97 4.73 8.73
C LYS A 161 -5.82 5.11 7.51
N HIS A 162 -5.75 4.32 6.44
CA HIS A 162 -6.49 4.60 5.21
C HIS A 162 -7.99 4.37 5.37
N VAL A 163 -8.41 3.22 5.90
CA VAL A 163 -9.82 2.94 6.15
C VAL A 163 -10.41 3.98 7.10
N GLY A 164 -9.73 4.28 8.21
CA GLY A 164 -10.18 5.30 9.16
C GLY A 164 -10.29 6.68 8.55
N HIS A 165 -9.32 7.09 7.72
CA HIS A 165 -9.40 8.37 6.99
C HIS A 165 -10.65 8.44 6.09
N HIS A 166 -10.92 7.40 5.30
CA HIS A 166 -12.05 7.39 4.38
C HIS A 166 -13.40 7.29 5.07
N VAL A 167 -13.51 6.50 6.13
CA VAL A 167 -14.74 6.37 6.93
C VAL A 167 -15.05 7.69 7.64
N LYS A 168 -14.06 8.32 8.28
CA LYS A 168 -14.22 9.64 8.91
C LYS A 168 -14.57 10.72 7.88
N LYS A 169 -13.94 10.71 6.71
CA LYS A 169 -14.26 11.62 5.60
C LYS A 169 -15.69 11.44 5.08
N ALA A 170 -16.28 10.27 5.24
CA ALA A 170 -17.69 10.01 4.92
C ALA A 170 -18.66 10.48 6.03
N GLY A 171 -18.16 11.07 7.12
CA GLY A 171 -18.95 11.54 8.26
C GLY A 171 -19.35 10.42 9.22
N LEU A 172 -18.61 9.32 9.25
CA LEU A 172 -18.90 8.16 10.08
C LEU A 172 -17.83 7.99 11.17
N ASP A 173 -18.26 7.52 12.34
CA ASP A 173 -17.34 7.13 13.40
C ASP A 173 -16.54 5.89 13.00
N PHE A 174 -15.27 5.89 13.37
CA PHE A 174 -14.34 4.79 13.09
C PHE A 174 -13.58 4.41 14.35
N ASP A 175 -13.78 3.17 14.78
CA ASP A 175 -12.98 2.52 15.80
C ASP A 175 -12.02 1.52 15.11
N SER A 176 -10.72 1.70 15.33
CA SER A 176 -9.67 0.86 14.75
C SER A 176 -9.75 -0.60 15.20
N SER A 177 -10.36 -0.89 16.35
CA SER A 177 -10.56 -2.27 16.82
C SER A 177 -11.40 -3.10 15.84
N MET A 178 -12.31 -2.45 15.10
CA MET A 178 -13.26 -3.11 14.22
C MET A 178 -12.63 -3.78 12.99
N LEU A 179 -11.37 -3.51 12.66
CA LEU A 179 -10.72 -4.09 11.48
C LEU A 179 -10.12 -5.49 11.70
N PHE A 180 -9.70 -5.82 12.92
CA PHE A 180 -8.85 -7.00 13.18
C PHE A 180 -9.29 -7.91 14.34
N GLU A 181 -10.50 -7.71 14.88
CA GLU A 181 -11.20 -8.75 15.65
C GLU A 181 -11.56 -9.97 14.78
#